data_AF-A0A945B8Z6-F1
#
_entry.id   AF-A0A945B8Z6-F1
#
_cell.length_a   1.000
_cell.length_b   1.000
_cell.length_c   1.000
_cell.angle_alpha   90.00
_cell.angle_beta   90.00
_cell.angle_gamma   90.00
#
_symmetry.space_group_name_H-M   'P 1'
#
loop_
_entity.id
_entity.type
_entity.pdbx_description
1 polymer ?
#
loop_
_entity_poly.entity_id
_entity_poly.type
_entity_poly.pdbx_seq_one_letter_code
_entity_poly.pdbx_strand_id
1 'polypeptide(L)'
;MIEAFYMAISPSYLMYMTIGVMLGLVVGTLPGLTATMGTALLVPFTFALPTGEGIAMLGGLYVCAMFSDAIPACLVNTPGTPAAMATGFDGYPMV
;
A
#
# COMPACT_ATOMS: atom_id res chain seq x y z
N MET A 1 -7.58 -9.34 -23.05
CA MET A 1 -8.29 -9.37 -21.76
C MET A 1 -8.14 -10.71 -21.04
N ILE A 2 -8.46 -11.84 -21.68
CA ILE A 2 -8.34 -13.17 -21.02
C ILE A 2 -6.90 -13.50 -20.59
N GLU A 3 -5.91 -13.21 -21.43
CA GLU A 3 -4.48 -13.45 -21.12
C GLU A 3 -3.98 -12.64 -19.92
N ALA A 4 -4.38 -11.38 -19.82
CA ALA A 4 -4.01 -10.53 -18.69
C ALA A 4 -4.61 -11.03 -17.36
N PHE A 5 -5.80 -11.62 -17.42
CA PHE A 5 -6.43 -12.26 -16.27
C PHE A 5 -5.63 -13.50 -15.82
N TYR A 6 -5.19 -14.35 -16.75
CA TYR A 6 -4.32 -15.48 -16.42
C TYR A 6 -2.96 -15.06 -15.85
N MET A 7 -2.37 -13.97 -16.37
CA MET A 7 -1.14 -13.40 -15.81
C MET A 7 -1.35 -12.88 -14.38
N ALA A 8 -2.46 -12.21 -14.10
CA ALA A 8 -2.75 -11.65 -12.78
C ALA A 8 -2.86 -12.71 -11.68
N ILE A 9 -3.32 -13.92 -12.02
CA ILE A 9 -3.47 -15.05 -11.09
C ILE A 9 -2.22 -15.94 -11.09
N SER A 10 -1.22 -15.63 -11.93
CA SER A 10 0.02 -16.39 -11.95
C SER A 10 0.76 -16.27 -10.60
N PRO A 11 1.46 -17.34 -10.15
CA PRO A 11 2.14 -17.34 -8.86
C PRO A 11 3.17 -16.22 -8.71
N SER A 12 3.85 -15.81 -9.78
CA SER A 12 4.83 -14.72 -9.72
C SER A 12 4.17 -13.38 -9.40
N TYR A 13 3.08 -13.04 -10.10
CA TYR A 13 2.35 -11.78 -9.87
C TYR A 13 1.76 -11.74 -8.46
N LEU A 14 1.19 -12.86 -8.00
CA LEU A 14 0.66 -12.97 -6.64
C LEU A 14 1.76 -12.81 -5.58
N MET A 15 2.94 -13.38 -5.80
CA MET A 15 4.07 -13.23 -4.87
C MET A 15 4.50 -11.76 -4.75
N TYR A 16 4.76 -11.09 -5.88
CA TYR A 16 5.18 -9.69 -5.87
C TYR A 16 4.09 -8.74 -5.39
N MET A 17 2.83 -9.01 -5.72
CA MET A 17 1.69 -8.28 -5.17
C MET A 17 1.62 -8.45 -3.66
N THR A 18 1.81 -9.66 -3.13
CA THR A 18 1.83 -9.92 -1.68
C THR A 18 2.96 -9.18 -0.99
N ILE A 19 4.16 -9.17 -1.57
CA ILE A 19 5.28 -8.37 -1.05
C ILE A 19 4.91 -6.88 -1.04
N GLY A 20 4.32 -6.39 -2.14
CA GLY A 20 3.81 -5.03 -2.23
C GLY A 20 2.82 -4.71 -1.09
N VAL A 21 1.83 -5.58 -0.86
CA VAL A 21 0.84 -5.44 0.22
C VAL A 21 1.51 -5.40 1.59
N MET A 22 2.46 -6.28 1.88
CA MET A 22 3.17 -6.31 3.17
C MET A 22 3.98 -5.02 3.39
N LEU A 23 4.65 -4.52 2.35
CA LEU A 23 5.33 -3.23 2.41
C LEU A 23 4.34 -2.07 2.58
N GLY A 24 3.20 -2.13 1.87
CA GLY A 24 2.12 -1.14 1.99
C GLY A 24 1.55 -1.06 3.39
N LEU A 25 1.40 -2.18 4.08
CA LEU A 25 0.97 -2.22 5.48
C LEU A 25 1.96 -1.48 6.39
N VAL A 26 3.27 -1.74 6.24
CA VAL A 26 4.30 -1.05 7.01
C VAL A 26 4.31 0.45 6.68
N VAL A 27 4.21 0.79 5.40
CA VAL A 27 4.19 2.18 4.94
C VAL A 27 3.01 2.95 5.50
N GLY A 28 1.79 2.40 5.39
CA GLY A 28 0.57 3.09 5.82
C GLY A 28 0.40 3.13 7.33
N THR A 29 1.03 2.23 8.09
CA THR A 29 0.99 2.30 9.56
C THR A 29 1.95 3.33 10.16
N LEU A 30 2.94 3.80 9.40
CA LEU A 30 3.90 4.80 9.86
C LEU A 30 3.32 6.22 9.71
N PRO A 31 3.18 6.99 10.81
CA PRO A 31 2.65 8.36 10.75
C PRO A 31 3.46 9.24 9.81
N GLY A 32 2.76 9.99 8.95
CA GLY A 32 3.38 10.93 8.02
C GLY A 32 3.96 10.32 6.73
N LEU A 33 3.91 9.00 6.54
CA LEU A 33 4.32 8.36 5.29
C LEU A 33 3.11 8.10 4.40
N THR A 34 2.99 8.83 3.30
CA THR A 34 1.86 8.68 2.37
C THR A 34 2.05 7.48 1.45
N ALA A 35 0.95 6.88 0.96
CA ALA A 35 1.04 5.84 -0.07
C ALA A 35 1.79 6.32 -1.32
N THR A 36 1.64 7.59 -1.69
CA THR A 36 2.35 8.21 -2.82
C THR A 36 3.86 8.24 -2.61
N MET A 37 4.31 8.53 -1.38
CA MET A 37 5.73 8.50 -1.03
C MET A 37 6.25 7.06 -1.00
N GLY A 38 5.50 6.13 -0.40
CA GLY A 38 5.86 4.72 -0.36
C GLY A 38 5.98 4.09 -1.76
N THR A 39 5.05 4.39 -2.66
CA THR A 39 5.15 3.92 -4.06
C THR A 39 6.36 4.53 -4.75
N ALA A 40 6.60 5.85 -4.61
CA ALA A 40 7.77 6.51 -5.20
C ALA A 40 9.11 5.91 -4.73
N LEU A 41 9.21 5.56 -3.45
CA LEU A 41 10.39 4.87 -2.90
C LEU A 41 10.58 3.47 -3.47
N LEU A 42 9.50 2.79 -3.85
CA LEU A 42 9.53 1.44 -4.40
C LEU A 42 9.84 1.39 -5.90
N VAL A 43 9.49 2.44 -6.65
CA VAL A 43 9.73 2.55 -8.11
C VAL A 43 11.14 2.11 -8.54
N PRO A 44 12.26 2.61 -7.95
CA PRO A 44 13.60 2.22 -8.40
C PRO A 44 13.85 0.72 -8.29
N PHE A 45 13.26 0.04 -7.30
CA PHE A 45 13.38 -1.41 -7.13
C PHE A 45 12.56 -2.17 -8.18
N THR A 46 11.46 -1.60 -8.65
CA THR A 46 10.61 -2.24 -9.67
C THR A 46 11.23 -2.26 -11.06
N PHE A 47 12.23 -1.42 -11.34
CA PHE A 47 12.96 -1.47 -12.61
C PHE A 47 13.84 -2.73 -12.77
N ALA A 48 14.14 -3.42 -11.67
CA ALA A 48 14.82 -4.72 -11.71
C ALA A 48 13.88 -5.90 -12.02
N LEU A 49 12.57 -5.66 -12.06
CA LEU A 49 11.55 -6.69 -12.27
C LEU A 49 10.98 -6.60 -13.69
N PRO A 50 10.40 -7.70 -14.23
CA PRO A 50 9.60 -7.57 -15.43
C PRO A 50 8.38 -6.68 -15.17
N THR A 51 7.95 -5.96 -16.21
CA THR A 51 7.05 -4.80 -16.08
C THR A 51 5.75 -5.14 -15.35
N GLY A 52 5.18 -6.32 -15.60
CA GLY A 52 3.91 -6.71 -15.00
C GLY A 52 4.02 -7.05 -13.52
N GLU A 53 5.07 -7.77 -13.09
CA GLU A 53 5.31 -8.01 -11.66
C GLU A 53 5.61 -6.70 -10.91
N GLY A 54 6.38 -5.80 -11.52
CA GLY A 54 6.66 -4.47 -10.95
C GLY A 54 5.39 -3.65 -10.73
N ILE A 55 4.48 -3.63 -11.72
CA ILE A 55 3.17 -2.96 -11.59
C ILE A 55 2.32 -3.64 -10.52
N ALA A 56 2.29 -4.98 -10.47
CA ALA A 56 1.54 -5.73 -9.46
C ALA A 56 2.02 -5.41 -8.03
N MET A 57 3.34 -5.29 -7.84
CA MET A 57 3.95 -4.92 -6.56
C MET A 57 3.62 -3.49 -6.15
N LEU A 58 3.75 -2.53 -7.07
CA LEU A 58 3.39 -1.12 -6.83
C LEU A 58 1.90 -0.96 -6.51
N GLY A 59 1.03 -1.69 -7.23
CA GLY A 59 -0.41 -1.70 -6.98
C GLY A 59 -0.74 -2.27 -5.60
N GLY A 60 -0.12 -3.40 -5.22
CA GLY A 60 -0.28 -4.00 -3.90
C GLY A 60 0.11 -3.05 -2.77
N LEU A 61 1.26 -2.38 -2.91
CA LEU A 61 1.71 -1.37 -1.95
C LEU A 61 0.72 -0.22 -1.84
N TYR A 62 0.32 0.36 -2.97
CA TYR A 62 -0.55 1.54 -2.98
C TYR A 62 -1.89 1.27 -2.31
N VAL A 63 -2.56 0.18 -2.69
CA VAL A 63 -3.88 -0.16 -2.17
C VAL A 63 -3.81 -0.48 -0.67
N CYS A 64 -2.80 -1.26 -0.24
CA CYS A 64 -2.67 -1.61 1.17
C CYS A 64 -2.25 -0.41 2.04
N ALA A 65 -1.37 0.48 1.54
CA ALA A 65 -0.97 1.68 2.26
C ALA A 65 -2.16 2.64 2.48
N MET A 66 -3.03 2.80 1.48
CA MET A 66 -4.26 3.60 1.63
C MET A 66 -5.25 2.99 2.64
N PHE A 67 -5.35 1.66 2.69
CA PHE A 67 -6.18 0.98 3.69
C PHE A 67 -5.61 1.13 5.11
N SER A 68 -4.30 0.96 5.28
CA SER A 68 -3.65 0.93 6.59
C SER A 68 -3.38 2.30 7.22
N ASP A 69 -3.53 3.40 6.45
CA ASP A 69 -3.43 4.79 6.94
C ASP A 69 -4.44 5.13 8.05
N ALA A 70 -5.57 4.42 8.09
CA ALA A 70 -6.58 4.57 9.14
C ALA A 70 -6.09 4.05 10.51
N ILE A 71 -5.12 3.13 10.55
CA ILE A 71 -4.62 2.52 11.79
C ILE A 71 -3.95 3.59 12.69
N PRO A 72 -2.92 4.33 12.25
CA PRO A 72 -2.31 5.37 13.07
C PRO A 72 -3.25 6.56 13.29
N ALA A 73 -4.20 6.81 12.38
CA ALA A 73 -5.23 7.82 12.55
C ALA A 73 -6.13 7.54 13.76
N CYS A 74 -6.66 6.32 13.89
CA CYS A 74 -7.52 5.93 15.00
C CYS A 74 -6.74 5.72 16.30
N LEU A 75 -5.57 5.09 16.22
CA LEU A 75 -4.81 4.70 17.41
C LEU A 75 -4.06 5.85 18.07
N VAL A 76 -3.50 6.77 17.28
CA VAL A 76 -2.55 7.80 17.76
C VAL A 76 -2.92 9.20 17.26
N ASN A 77 -4.10 9.38 16.63
CA ASN A 77 -4.57 10.66 16.09
C ASN A 77 -3.56 11.36 15.15
N THR A 78 -2.66 10.60 14.51
CA THR A 78 -1.61 11.13 13.63
C THR A 78 -1.62 10.38 12.29
N PRO A 79 -2.54 10.72 11.38
CA PRO A 79 -2.63 10.06 10.08
C PRO A 79 -1.47 10.44 9.14
N GLY A 80 -1.24 9.60 8.14
CA GLY A 80 -0.36 9.90 7.02
C GLY A 80 -1.02 10.74 5.93
N THR A 81 -2.36 10.70 5.78
CA THR A 81 -3.09 11.53 4.80
C THR A 81 -4.21 12.38 5.39
N PRO A 82 -4.59 13.50 4.73
CA PRO A 82 -5.73 14.31 5.16
C PRO A 82 -7.07 13.56 5.13
N ALA A 83 -7.22 12.56 4.24
CA ALA A 83 -8.45 11.77 4.17
C ALA A 83 -8.64 10.90 5.43
N ALA A 84 -7.56 10.34 5.97
CA ALA A 84 -7.62 9.51 7.18
C ALA A 84 -7.81 10.33 8.47
N MET A 85 -7.65 11.66 8.45
CA MET A 85 -8.05 12.51 9.58
C MET A 85 -9.52 12.30 9.94
N ALA A 86 -10.40 12.15 8.94
CA ALA A 86 -11.82 11.90 9.18
C ALA A 86 -12.05 10.57 9.91
N THR A 87 -11.33 9.50 9.52
CA THR A 87 -11.39 8.21 10.22
C THR A 87 -10.85 8.27 11.64
N GLY A 88 -9.91 9.17 11.95
CA GLY A 88 -9.47 9.42 13.33
C GLY A 88 -10.61 9.97 14.21
N PHE A 89 -11.47 10.83 13.66
CA PHE A 89 -12.65 11.35 14.39
C PHE A 89 -13.75 10.31 14.57
N ASP A 90 -13.96 9.43 13.58
CA ASP A 90 -14.94 8.34 13.66
C ASP A 90 -14.45 7.18 14.53
N GLY A 91 -13.13 7.00 14.63
CA GLY A 91 -12.47 5.98 15.44
C GLY A 91 -12.51 6.30 16.93
N TYR A 92 -12.52 5.28 17.78
CA TYR A 92 -12.35 5.49 19.23
C TYR A 92 -10.88 5.85 19.52
N PRO A 93 -10.59 7.07 20.01
CA PRO A 93 -9.23 7.46 20.31
C PRO A 93 -8.73 6.67 21.53
N MET A 94 -7.56 6.02 21.38
CA MET A 94 -6.87 5.35 22.49
C MET A 94 -5.79 6.23 23.17
N VAL A 95 -5.71 7.52 22.76
CA VAL A 95 -4.82 8.56 23.31
C VAL A 95 -5.66 9.76 23.73
#